data_AF-E1WKK0-F1
#
_entry.id   AF-E1WKK0-F1
#
_cell.length_a   1.000
_cell.length_b   1.000
_cell.length_c   1.000
_cell.angle_alpha   90.00
_cell.angle_beta   90.00
_cell.angle_gamma   90.00
#
_symmetry.space_group_name_H-M   'P 1'
#
loop_
_entity.id
_entity.type
_entity.pdbx_description
1 polymer ?
#
loop_
_entity_poly.entity_id
_entity_poly.type
_entity_poly.pdbx_seq_one_letter_code
_entity_poly.pdbx_strand_id
1 'polypeptide(L)'
;MKVKEYIQWLLPSRKWRVLAIIITGVIVGGGALTLYMLRAHTYLTDDPAACVNCHIMGPYYATWFHSSHSRNATCNDCHVPYENPVKKWVFKGMDGMRHVAVFLTRGEKDVLRANKESAEVIMNNCIQKRV
;
A
#
# COMPACT_ATOMS: atom_id res chain seq x y z
N MET A 1 -1.36 -27.59 -26.56
CA MET A 1 -1.10 -29.01 -26.24
C MET A 1 -0.30 -29.16 -24.94
N LYS A 2 0.84 -28.50 -24.79
CA LYS A 2 1.69 -28.57 -23.58
C LYS A 2 0.98 -28.29 -22.23
N VAL A 3 0.07 -27.31 -22.16
CA VAL A 3 -0.64 -26.96 -20.89
C VAL A 3 -1.54 -28.08 -20.38
N LYS A 4 -2.22 -28.82 -21.27
CA LYS A 4 -3.07 -29.96 -20.87
C LYS A 4 -2.23 -31.13 -20.36
N GLU A 5 -1.07 -31.37 -20.97
CA GLU A 5 -0.11 -32.39 -20.54
C GLU A 5 0.49 -32.06 -19.16
N TYR A 6 0.89 -30.80 -18.92
CA TYR A 6 1.33 -30.37 -17.59
C TYR A 6 0.25 -30.53 -16.51
N ILE A 7 -1.01 -30.19 -16.81
CA ILE A 7 -2.12 -30.33 -15.86
C ILE A 7 -2.42 -31.82 -15.58
N GLN A 8 -2.34 -32.68 -16.60
CA GLN A 8 -2.54 -34.13 -16.44
C GLN A 8 -1.38 -34.79 -15.69
N TRP A 9 -0.15 -34.29 -15.85
CA TRP A 9 1.02 -34.74 -15.10
C TRP A 9 0.99 -34.29 -13.64
N LEU A 10 0.63 -33.02 -13.39
CA LEU A 10 0.58 -32.45 -12.04
C LEU A 10 -0.66 -32.88 -11.22
N LEU A 11 -1.79 -33.12 -11.89
CA LEU A 11 -3.07 -33.50 -11.28
C LEU A 11 -3.68 -34.74 -11.98
N PRO A 12 -3.07 -35.93 -11.75
CA PRO A 12 -3.35 -37.14 -12.52
C PRO A 12 -4.72 -37.77 -12.23
N SER A 13 -5.33 -37.50 -11.07
CA SER A 13 -6.63 -38.07 -10.70
C SER A 13 -7.70 -37.01 -10.37
N ARG A 14 -8.97 -37.41 -10.48
CA ARG A 14 -10.12 -36.55 -10.15
C ARG A 14 -10.06 -36.04 -8.71
N LYS A 15 -9.56 -36.85 -7.77
CA LYS A 15 -9.37 -36.46 -6.36
C LYS A 15 -8.33 -35.35 -6.22
N TRP A 16 -7.21 -35.45 -6.94
CA TRP A 16 -6.16 -34.41 -6.94
C TRP A 16 -6.63 -33.10 -7.54
N ARG A 17 -7.43 -33.14 -8.61
CA ARG A 17 -8.03 -31.92 -9.18
C ARG A 17 -8.98 -31.22 -8.21
N VAL A 18 -9.82 -31.98 -7.50
CA VAL A 18 -10.72 -31.44 -6.48
C VAL A 18 -9.91 -30.83 -5.33
N LEU A 19 -8.88 -31.52 -4.84
CA LEU A 19 -7.99 -31.00 -3.80
C LEU A 19 -7.28 -29.71 -4.22
N ALA A 20 -6.77 -29.65 -5.46
CA ALA A 20 -6.13 -28.45 -5.98
C ALA A 20 -7.10 -27.26 -6.03
N ILE A 21 -8.34 -27.48 -6.48
CA ILE A 21 -9.38 -26.44 -6.51
C ILE A 21 -9.69 -25.94 -5.08
N ILE A 22 -9.82 -26.85 -4.11
CA ILE A 22 -10.08 -26.49 -2.71
C ILE A 22 -8.91 -25.67 -2.15
N ILE A 23 -7.66 -26.12 -2.35
CA ILE A 23 -6.46 -25.42 -1.86
C ILE A 23 -6.36 -24.03 -2.50
N THR A 24 -6.52 -23.93 -3.81
CA THR A 24 -6.52 -22.64 -4.50
C THR A 24 -7.66 -21.75 -4.01
N GLY A 25 -8.86 -22.30 -3.79
CA GLY A 25 -10.00 -21.57 -3.24
C GLY A 25 -9.72 -21.01 -1.84
N VAL A 26 -9.10 -21.81 -0.96
CA VAL A 26 -8.71 -21.39 0.39
C VAL A 26 -7.63 -20.31 0.33
N ILE A 27 -6.61 -20.47 -0.51
CA ILE A 27 -5.53 -19.48 -0.65
C ILE A 27 -6.06 -18.16 -1.21
N VAL A 28 -6.83 -18.20 -2.29
CA VAL A 28 -7.37 -17.00 -2.93
C VAL A 28 -8.42 -16.34 -2.04
N GLY A 29 -9.35 -17.11 -1.48
CA GLY A 29 -10.38 -16.61 -0.57
C GLY A 29 -9.81 -16.04 0.72
N GLY A 30 -8.89 -16.77 1.36
CA GLY A 30 -8.19 -16.32 2.56
C GLY A 30 -7.30 -15.10 2.29
N GLY A 31 -6.60 -15.08 1.16
CA GLY A 31 -5.81 -13.92 0.72
C GLY A 31 -6.67 -12.68 0.49
N ALA A 32 -7.78 -12.82 -0.25
CA ALA A 32 -8.71 -11.73 -0.49
C ALA A 32 -9.34 -11.18 0.80
N LEU A 33 -9.76 -12.08 1.70
CA LEU A 33 -10.29 -11.69 3.02
C LEU A 33 -9.23 -10.96 3.84
N THR A 34 -7.99 -11.45 3.84
CA THR A 34 -6.87 -10.81 4.56
C THR A 34 -6.62 -9.40 4.03
N LEU A 35 -6.54 -9.22 2.71
CA LEU A 35 -6.34 -7.90 2.09
C LEU A 35 -7.51 -6.95 2.39
N TYR A 36 -8.74 -7.47 2.45
CA TYR A 36 -9.91 -6.68 2.83
C TYR A 36 -9.82 -6.21 4.29
N MET A 37 -9.50 -7.11 5.22
CA MET A 37 -9.33 -6.80 6.64
C MET A 37 -8.20 -5.79 6.89
N LEU A 38 -7.12 -5.86 6.11
CA LEU A 38 -6.02 -4.90 6.12
C LEU A 38 -6.37 -3.56 5.45
N ARG A 39 -7.58 -3.41 4.91
CA ARG A 39 -8.00 -2.23 4.14
C ARG A 39 -7.05 -1.89 2.98
N ALA A 40 -6.45 -2.91 2.36
CA ALA A 40 -5.47 -2.72 1.28
C ALA A 40 -6.01 -1.87 0.11
N HIS A 41 -7.32 -1.98 -0.16
CA HIS A 41 -8.01 -1.23 -1.19
C HIS A 41 -8.03 0.29 -0.96
N THR A 42 -8.00 0.77 0.29
CA THR A 42 -8.04 2.21 0.58
C THR A 42 -6.75 2.92 0.14
N TYR A 43 -5.62 2.20 0.13
CA TYR A 43 -4.33 2.71 -0.34
C TYR A 43 -4.28 2.98 -1.85
N LEU A 44 -5.23 2.45 -2.63
CA LEU A 44 -5.32 2.75 -4.07
C LEU A 44 -5.87 4.15 -4.35
N THR A 45 -6.40 4.83 -3.34
CA THR A 45 -6.95 6.18 -3.44
C THR A 45 -6.06 7.19 -2.74
N ASP A 46 -6.42 8.46 -2.82
CA ASP A 46 -5.76 9.55 -2.12
C ASP A 46 -6.51 9.97 -0.83
N ASP A 47 -7.42 9.12 -0.34
CA ASP A 47 -8.15 9.36 0.92
C ASP A 47 -7.18 9.41 2.13
N PRO A 48 -7.10 10.54 2.86
CA PRO A 48 -6.29 10.68 4.06
C PRO A 48 -6.60 9.65 5.16
N ALA A 49 -7.81 9.08 5.19
CA ALA A 49 -8.18 8.04 6.15
C ALA A 49 -7.33 6.76 5.99
N ALA A 50 -6.80 6.50 4.78
CA ALA A 50 -5.90 5.37 4.55
C ALA A 50 -4.57 5.51 5.31
N CYS A 51 -4.10 6.74 5.54
CA CYS A 51 -2.85 7.01 6.25
C CYS A 51 -2.92 6.63 7.74
N VAL A 52 -4.12 6.62 8.33
CA VAL A 52 -4.36 6.24 9.74
C VAL A 52 -4.89 4.83 9.93
N ASN A 53 -4.81 3.98 8.90
CA ASN A 53 -4.96 2.53 9.09
C ASN A 53 -3.91 1.98 10.09
N CYS A 54 -2.78 2.67 10.26
CA CYS A 54 -1.79 2.41 11.29
C CYS A 54 -1.81 3.49 12.37
N HIS A 55 -1.96 3.10 13.64
CA HIS A 55 -2.04 4.02 14.78
C HIS A 55 -0.82 4.94 14.95
N ILE A 56 0.38 4.51 14.52
CA ILE A 56 1.62 5.30 14.58
C ILE A 56 1.53 6.60 13.76
N MET A 57 0.66 6.65 12.76
CA MET A 57 0.41 7.85 11.95
C MET A 57 -0.62 8.81 12.58
N GLY A 58 -1.29 8.40 13.68
CA GLY A 58 -2.35 9.17 14.32
C GLY A 58 -1.98 10.62 14.67
N PRO A 59 -0.83 10.88 15.32
CA PRO A 59 -0.41 12.25 15.62
C PRO A 59 -0.21 13.11 14.37
N TYR A 60 0.35 12.55 13.30
CA TYR A 60 0.62 13.27 12.04
C TYR A 60 -0.67 13.58 11.27
N TYR A 61 -1.63 12.65 11.29
CA TYR A 61 -2.95 12.92 10.75
C TYR A 61 -3.67 14.00 11.54
N ALA A 62 -3.61 13.96 12.88
CA ALA A 62 -4.25 14.96 13.72
C ALA A 62 -3.68 16.37 13.47
N THR A 63 -2.36 16.51 13.31
CA THR A 63 -1.74 17.81 13.01
C THR A 63 -2.10 18.29 11.60
N TRP A 64 -2.11 17.40 10.59
CA TRP A 64 -2.60 17.73 9.25
C TRP A 64 -4.07 18.19 9.30
N PHE A 65 -4.94 17.42 9.98
CA PHE A 65 -6.38 17.67 10.07
C PHE A 65 -6.69 19.05 10.66
N HIS A 66 -5.94 19.47 11.68
CA HIS A 66 -6.09 20.79 12.30
C HIS A 66 -5.33 21.92 11.60
N SER A 67 -4.56 21.62 10.55
CA SER A 67 -3.81 22.62 9.78
C SER A 67 -4.66 23.27 8.68
N SER A 68 -4.13 24.30 8.03
CA SER A 68 -4.73 24.85 6.81
C SER A 68 -4.72 23.87 5.62
N HIS A 69 -3.81 22.89 5.63
CA HIS A 69 -3.60 22.00 4.50
C HIS A 69 -4.78 21.02 4.33
N SER A 70 -5.44 20.61 5.41
CA SER A 70 -6.60 19.70 5.33
C SER A 70 -7.80 20.24 4.56
N ARG A 71 -7.84 21.56 4.33
CA ARG A 71 -8.92 22.21 3.57
C ARG A 71 -8.81 21.95 2.08
N ASN A 72 -7.58 21.86 1.56
CA ASN A 72 -7.31 21.89 0.12
C ASN A 72 -6.40 20.75 -0.37
N ALA A 73 -5.73 20.02 0.53
CA ALA A 73 -4.73 19.03 0.18
C ALA A 73 -4.88 17.73 0.99
N THR A 74 -4.74 16.61 0.30
CA THR A 74 -4.61 15.29 0.92
C THR A 74 -3.17 15.02 1.33
N CYS A 75 -2.95 13.94 2.10
CA CYS A 75 -1.60 13.52 2.47
C CYS A 75 -0.73 13.27 1.22
N ASN A 76 -1.29 12.65 0.19
CA ASN A 76 -0.55 12.30 -1.03
C ASN A 76 -0.21 13.52 -1.89
N ASP A 77 -0.96 14.63 -1.79
CA ASP A 77 -0.63 15.87 -2.51
C ASP A 77 0.70 16.48 -2.03
N CYS A 78 1.11 16.19 -0.80
CA CYS A 78 2.41 16.57 -0.26
C CYS A 78 3.42 15.42 -0.36
N HIS A 79 3.02 14.19 -0.02
CA HIS A 79 3.94 13.07 0.18
C HIS A 79 4.24 12.22 -1.06
N VAL A 80 3.51 12.39 -2.16
CA VAL A 80 3.68 11.57 -3.37
C VAL A 80 3.98 12.45 -4.59
N PRO A 81 4.97 12.10 -5.42
CA PRO A 81 5.25 12.81 -6.67
C PRO A 81 4.07 12.73 -7.64
N TYR A 82 3.92 13.74 -8.49
CA TYR A 82 2.81 13.83 -9.43
C TYR A 82 3.20 14.14 -10.87
N GLU A 83 4.50 14.17 -11.18
CA GLU A 83 4.98 14.53 -12.51
C GLU A 83 4.43 13.60 -13.59
N ASN A 84 4.19 12.33 -13.25
CA ASN A 84 3.42 11.40 -14.08
C ASN A 84 2.85 10.24 -13.25
N PRO A 85 1.82 9.54 -13.76
CA PRO A 85 1.20 8.43 -13.04
C PRO A 85 2.15 7.28 -12.69
N VAL A 86 3.13 6.97 -13.55
CA VAL A 86 4.08 5.88 -13.30
C VAL A 86 4.94 6.20 -12.08
N LYS A 87 5.52 7.41 -12.03
CA LYS A 87 6.34 7.87 -10.91
C LYS A 87 5.54 7.94 -9.62
N LYS A 88 4.28 8.43 -9.68
CA LYS A 88 3.34 8.42 -8.55
C LYS A 88 3.20 7.02 -7.95
N TRP A 89 2.86 6.05 -8.78
CA TRP A 89 2.58 4.67 -8.32
C TRP A 89 3.82 3.91 -7.88
N VAL A 90 4.95 4.09 -8.57
CA VAL A 90 6.23 3.50 -8.17
C VAL A 90 6.67 4.03 -6.81
N PHE A 91 6.65 5.36 -6.64
CA PHE A 91 7.04 5.98 -5.37
C PHE A 91 6.10 5.54 -4.23
N LYS A 92 4.78 5.61 -4.46
CA LYS A 92 3.77 5.19 -3.47
C LYS A 92 3.93 3.72 -3.06
N GLY A 93 4.22 2.85 -4.02
CA GLY A 93 4.48 1.44 -3.77
C GLY A 93 5.77 1.22 -2.97
N MET A 94 6.87 1.85 -3.36
CA MET A 94 8.17 1.73 -2.68
C MET A 94 8.12 2.27 -1.24
N ASP A 95 7.54 3.45 -1.05
CA ASP A 95 7.40 4.09 0.26
C ASP A 95 6.45 3.28 1.16
N GLY A 96 5.30 2.85 0.63
CA GLY A 96 4.37 1.97 1.35
C GLY A 96 5.00 0.65 1.79
N MET A 97 5.74 -0.03 0.90
CA MET A 97 6.46 -1.26 1.23
C MET A 97 7.53 -1.02 2.31
N ARG A 98 8.23 0.12 2.26
CA ARG A 98 9.21 0.49 3.28
C ARG A 98 8.56 0.69 4.65
N HIS A 99 7.42 1.37 4.72
CA HIS A 99 6.67 1.54 5.97
C HIS A 99 6.27 0.19 6.57
N VAL A 100 5.74 -0.72 5.75
CA VAL A 100 5.38 -2.07 6.19
C VAL A 100 6.61 -2.84 6.69
N ALA A 101 7.72 -2.81 5.95
CA ALA A 101 8.95 -3.50 6.32
C ALA A 101 9.52 -2.99 7.66
N VAL A 102 9.54 -1.68 7.88
CA VAL A 102 10.01 -1.08 9.14
C VAL A 102 9.09 -1.46 10.29
N PHE A 103 7.77 -1.38 10.09
CA PHE A 103 6.80 -1.74 11.13
C PHE A 103 6.86 -3.21 11.51
N LEU A 104 6.99 -4.12 10.53
CA LEU A 104 7.11 -5.56 10.78
C LEU A 104 8.41 -5.94 11.49
N THR A 105 9.49 -5.19 11.24
CA THR A 105 10.80 -5.43 11.86
C THR A 105 11.00 -4.67 13.17
N ARG A 106 10.01 -3.88 13.62
CA ARG A 106 10.11 -2.99 14.78
C ARG A 106 11.28 -2.00 14.69
N GLY A 107 11.52 -1.50 13.48
CA GLY A 107 12.61 -0.57 13.16
C GLY A 107 12.21 0.90 13.27
N GLU A 108 11.03 1.21 13.79
CA GLU A 108 10.56 2.58 13.98
C GLU A 108 11.46 3.36 14.95
N LYS A 109 11.55 4.67 14.73
CA LYS A 109 12.24 5.60 15.64
C LYS A 109 11.22 6.28 16.54
N ASP A 110 11.62 6.63 17.76
CA ASP A 110 10.79 7.42 18.67
C ASP A 110 10.32 8.75 18.05
N VAL A 111 11.20 9.34 17.22
CA VAL A 111 10.89 10.53 16.44
C VAL A 111 10.96 10.18 14.96
N LEU A 112 9.80 10.07 14.32
CA LEU A 112 9.74 9.88 12.87
C LEU A 112 10.12 11.18 12.18
N ARG A 113 10.97 11.05 11.16
CA ARG A 113 11.37 12.15 10.29
C ARG A 113 11.28 11.67 8.85
N ALA A 114 10.91 12.57 7.95
CA ALA A 114 11.00 12.30 6.53
C ALA A 114 12.44 11.90 6.18
N ASN A 115 12.58 10.83 5.41
CA ASN A 115 13.86 10.51 4.80
C ASN A 115 14.19 11.55 3.72
N LYS A 116 15.43 11.54 3.21
CA LYS A 116 15.88 12.53 2.23
C LYS A 116 14.98 12.58 0.97
N GLU A 117 14.59 11.41 0.47
CA GLU A 117 13.77 11.29 -0.74
C GLU A 117 12.36 11.86 -0.53
N SER A 118 11.70 11.47 0.57
CA SER A 118 10.38 12.01 0.93
C SER A 118 10.45 13.52 1.19
N ALA A 119 11.51 14.01 1.83
CA ALA A 119 11.68 15.45 2.08
C ALA A 119 11.81 16.27 0.78
N GLU A 120 12.55 15.75 -0.20
CA GLU A 120 12.66 16.37 -1.53
C GLU A 120 11.30 16.41 -2.25
N VAL A 121 10.54 15.30 -2.21
CA VAL A 121 9.17 15.25 -2.78
C VAL A 121 8.26 16.27 -2.12
N ILE A 122 8.24 16.33 -0.79
CA ILE A 122 7.41 17.27 -0.03
C ILE A 122 7.76 18.71 -0.41
N MET A 123 9.05 19.05 -0.49
CA MET A 123 9.48 20.40 -0.84
C MET A 123 9.11 20.76 -2.29
N ASN A 124 9.27 19.83 -3.23
CA ASN A 124 8.89 20.05 -4.62
C ASN A 124 7.38 20.30 -4.76
N ASN A 125 6.57 19.47 -4.08
CA ASN A 125 5.11 19.61 -4.09
C ASN A 125 4.66 20.93 -3.41
N CYS A 126 5.38 21.38 -2.38
CA CYS A 126 5.16 22.68 -1.74
C CYS A 126 5.39 23.85 -2.71
N ILE A 127 6.54 23.88 -3.39
CA ILE A 127 6.89 24.96 -4.33
C ILE A 127 5.92 25.03 -5.50
N GLN A 128 5.42 23.88 -5.95
CA GLN A 128 4.50 23.81 -7.07
C GLN A 128 3.03 24.15 -6.72
N LYS A 129 2.76 24.62 -5.49
CA LYS A 129 1.47 25.14 -4.99
C LYS A 129 0.26 24.22 -5.27
N ARG A 130 0.34 22.96 -4.86
CA ARG A 130 -0.84 22.08 -4.72
C ARG A 130 -1.36 21.95 -3.29
N VAL A 131 -1.03 22.93 -2.43
CA VAL A 131 -1.62 23.08 -1.10
C VAL A 131 -2.24 24.45 -0.91
#